data_AF-A0A951DDE3-F1
#
_entry.id   AF-A0A951DDE3-F1
#
_cell.length_a   1.000
_cell.length_b   1.000
_cell.length_c   1.000
_cell.angle_alpha   90.00
_cell.angle_beta   90.00
_cell.angle_gamma   90.00
#
_symmetry.space_group_name_H-M   'P 1'
#
loop_
_entity.id
_entity.type
_entity.pdbx_description
1 polymer ?
#
loop_
_entity_poly.entity_id
_entity_poly.type
_entity_poly.pdbx_seq_one_letter_code
_entity_poly.pdbx_strand_id
1 'polypeptide(L)'
;DIGPKTIELYAREIAGAKTILWNGPMGVFEIPDFSKGTFEIARAVAENRQCKSIIGGGDSVKAVKRAKLIDRVTFASTGGGASLEFLEGKELPGVAALAEK
;
A
#
# COMPACT_ATOMS: atom_id res chain seq x y z
N ASP A 1 -12.25 1.57 11.40
CA ASP A 1 -10.81 1.37 11.62
C ASP A 1 -10.61 0.02 12.28
N ILE A 2 -9.43 -0.56 12.14
CA ILE A 2 -9.10 -1.84 12.78
C ILE A 2 -8.68 -1.63 14.24
N GLY A 3 -9.01 -2.61 15.10
CA GLY A 3 -8.66 -2.56 16.52
C GLY A 3 -7.18 -2.86 16.80
N PRO A 4 -6.70 -2.57 18.02
CA PRO A 4 -5.28 -2.74 18.39
C PRO A 4 -4.76 -4.17 18.23
N LYS A 5 -5.58 -5.19 18.51
CA LYS A 5 -5.19 -6.59 18.34
C LYS A 5 -4.98 -6.96 16.85
N THR A 6 -5.79 -6.39 15.96
CA THR A 6 -5.63 -6.60 14.51
C THR A 6 -4.40 -5.89 13.98
N ILE A 7 -4.09 -4.69 14.49
CA ILE A 7 -2.86 -3.98 14.16
C ILE A 7 -1.64 -4.82 14.52
N GLU A 8 -1.59 -5.37 15.73
CA GLU A 8 -0.48 -6.22 16.17
C GLU A 8 -0.33 -7.48 15.29
N LEU A 9 -1.44 -8.15 15.01
CA LEU A 9 -1.47 -9.33 14.17
C LEU A 9 -0.91 -9.03 12.77
N TYR A 10 -1.40 -7.96 12.12
CA TYR A 10 -0.98 -7.61 10.77
C TYR A 10 0.46 -7.12 10.73
N ALA A 11 0.90 -6.34 11.71
CA ALA A 11 2.29 -5.90 11.81
C ALA A 11 3.26 -7.09 11.90
N ARG A 12 2.87 -8.15 12.61
CA ARG A 12 3.67 -9.40 12.70
C ARG A 12 3.78 -10.09 11.35
N GLU A 13 2.68 -10.27 10.63
CA GLU A 13 2.69 -10.86 9.28
C GLU A 13 3.50 -10.00 8.29
N ILE A 14 3.33 -8.68 8.36
CA ILE A 14 4.06 -7.70 7.54
C ILE A 14 5.57 -7.82 7.79
N ALA A 15 6.03 -8.00 9.02
CA ALA A 15 7.45 -8.11 9.35
C ALA A 15 8.09 -9.37 8.74
N GLY A 16 7.34 -10.46 8.56
CA GLY A 16 7.81 -11.70 7.94
C GLY A 16 7.79 -11.70 6.41
N ALA A 17 7.01 -10.80 5.80
CA ALA A 17 6.80 -10.78 4.36
C ALA A 17 8.06 -10.38 3.57
N LYS A 18 8.22 -10.94 2.37
CA LYS A 18 9.29 -10.59 1.41
C LYS A 18 8.79 -9.68 0.28
N THR A 19 7.49 -9.71 0.01
CA THR A 19 6.81 -8.80 -0.90
C THR A 19 5.47 -8.42 -0.27
N ILE A 20 5.15 -7.13 -0.27
CA ILE A 20 3.88 -6.59 0.21
C ILE A 20 3.29 -5.74 -0.91
N LEU A 21 2.04 -6.05 -1.26
CA LEU A 21 1.19 -5.17 -2.04
C LEU A 21 0.12 -4.62 -1.10
N TRP A 22 0.09 -3.30 -0.90
CA TRP A 22 -0.92 -2.66 -0.06
C TRP A 22 -1.82 -1.74 -0.89
N ASN A 23 -3.11 -2.04 -0.91
CA ASN A 23 -4.13 -1.23 -1.60
C ASN A 23 -5.40 -1.12 -0.77
N GLY A 24 -5.71 0.09 -0.31
CA GLY A 24 -6.83 0.43 0.55
C GLY A 24 -6.41 0.73 2.00
N PRO A 25 -6.90 1.83 2.61
CA PRO A 25 -6.67 2.11 4.04
C PRO A 25 -7.43 1.11 4.94
N MET A 26 -7.06 1.05 6.22
CA MET A 26 -7.68 0.15 7.21
C MET A 26 -8.94 0.73 7.87
N GLY A 27 -9.26 1.98 7.55
CA GLY A 27 -10.38 2.74 8.08
C GLY A 27 -10.57 4.04 7.30
N VAL A 28 -11.49 4.89 7.77
CA VAL A 28 -11.73 6.22 7.20
C VAL A 28 -10.66 7.18 7.74
N PHE A 29 -9.43 7.06 7.22
CA PHE A 29 -8.24 7.72 7.77
C PHE A 29 -8.23 9.25 7.66
N GLU A 30 -9.19 9.82 6.95
CA GLU A 30 -9.51 11.24 6.93
C GLU A 30 -10.08 11.70 8.27
N ILE A 31 -10.76 10.82 9.01
CA ILE A 31 -11.32 11.09 10.34
C ILE A 31 -10.30 10.62 11.40
N PRO A 32 -9.82 11.51 12.31
CA PRO A 32 -8.78 11.17 13.29
C PRO A 32 -9.07 9.90 14.09
N ASP A 33 -10.30 9.74 14.59
CA ASP A 33 -10.73 8.59 15.40
C ASP A 33 -10.70 7.25 14.65
N PHE A 34 -10.62 7.29 13.31
CA PHE A 34 -10.60 6.11 12.45
C PHE A 34 -9.34 6.00 11.59
N SER A 35 -8.27 6.69 11.98
CA SER A 35 -7.02 6.78 11.21
C SER A 35 -5.87 5.93 11.75
N LYS A 36 -5.95 5.51 13.02
CA LYS A 36 -4.85 4.85 13.73
C LYS A 36 -4.41 3.58 13.01
N GLY A 37 -5.34 2.68 12.69
CA GLY A 37 -5.01 1.42 12.03
C GLY A 37 -4.31 1.63 10.68
N THR A 38 -4.77 2.60 9.89
CA THR A 38 -4.15 2.92 8.60
C THR A 38 -2.70 3.39 8.76
N PHE A 39 -2.42 4.27 9.73
CA PHE A 39 -1.06 4.77 9.96
C PHE A 39 -0.13 3.74 10.58
N GLU A 40 -0.62 2.89 11.48
CA GLU A 40 0.18 1.80 12.04
C GLU A 40 0.54 0.75 10.99
N ILE A 41 -0.39 0.40 10.08
CA ILE A 41 -0.06 -0.48 8.95
C ILE A 41 0.92 0.19 7.99
N ALA A 42 0.74 1.48 7.67
CA ALA A 42 1.70 2.22 6.85
C ALA A 42 3.12 2.18 7.46
N ARG A 43 3.22 2.35 8.78
CA ARG A 43 4.49 2.26 9.53
C ARG A 43 5.08 0.86 9.46
N ALA A 44 4.31 -0.17 9.75
CA ALA A 44 4.78 -1.56 9.70
C ALA A 44 5.33 -1.92 8.30
N VAL A 45 4.64 -1.53 7.23
CA VAL A 45 5.09 -1.76 5.85
C VAL A 45 6.40 -1.02 5.56
N ALA A 46 6.52 0.24 6.01
CA ALA A 46 7.71 1.05 5.80
C ALA A 46 8.92 0.61 6.63
N GLU A 47 8.70 -0.02 7.79
CA GLU A 47 9.75 -0.52 8.69
C GLU A 47 10.36 -1.84 8.22
N ASN A 48 9.63 -2.66 7.44
CA ASN A 48 10.19 -3.87 6.85
C ASN A 48 11.11 -3.54 5.65
N ARG A 49 12.36 -3.19 5.95
CA ARG A 49 13.41 -2.83 4.96
C ARG A 49 13.89 -4.01 4.10
N GLN A 50 13.55 -5.24 4.48
CA GLN A 50 13.92 -6.45 3.72
C GLN A 50 12.85 -6.87 2.70
N CYS A 51 11.72 -6.18 2.68
CA CYS A 51 10.59 -6.48 1.82
C CYS A 51 10.53 -5.53 0.60
N LYS A 52 10.09 -6.05 -0.54
CA LYS A 52 9.61 -5.21 -1.64
C LYS A 52 8.20 -4.72 -1.31
N SER A 53 8.05 -3.45 -0.97
CA SER A 53 6.75 -2.84 -0.66
C SER A 53 6.20 -2.04 -1.84
N ILE A 54 5.03 -2.44 -2.32
CA ILE A 54 4.30 -1.85 -3.45
C ILE A 54 3.02 -1.23 -2.89
N ILE A 55 2.91 0.08 -2.96
CA ILE A 55 1.72 0.82 -2.53
C ILE A 55 0.86 1.09 -3.76
N GLY A 56 -0.30 0.43 -3.82
CA GLY A 56 -1.30 0.58 -4.88
C GLY A 56 -2.49 1.42 -4.40
N GLY A 57 -3.17 2.07 -5.35
CA GLY A 57 -4.36 2.88 -5.06
C GLY A 57 -4.04 4.28 -4.53
N GLY A 58 -4.85 5.27 -4.95
CA GLY A 58 -4.61 6.67 -4.62
C GLY A 58 -4.66 6.96 -3.11
N ASP A 59 -5.57 6.32 -2.38
CA ASP A 59 -5.77 6.61 -0.96
C ASP A 59 -4.69 5.99 -0.06
N SER A 60 -4.19 4.78 -0.37
CA SER A 60 -3.02 4.23 0.32
C SER A 60 -1.78 5.09 0.10
N VAL A 61 -1.56 5.59 -1.12
CA VAL A 61 -0.45 6.53 -1.40
C VAL A 61 -0.61 7.83 -0.60
N LYS A 62 -1.83 8.38 -0.50
CA LYS A 62 -2.10 9.56 0.35
C LYS A 62 -1.83 9.26 1.82
N ALA A 63 -2.23 8.10 2.33
CA ALA A 63 -2.01 7.70 3.71
C ALA A 63 -0.51 7.61 4.04
N VAL A 64 0.28 6.95 3.20
CA VAL A 64 1.75 6.85 3.35
C VAL A 64 2.41 8.23 3.30
N LYS A 65 1.96 9.12 2.41
CA LYS A 65 2.44 10.51 2.34
C LYS A 65 2.12 11.31 3.60
N ARG A 66 0.87 11.23 4.11
CA ARG A 66 0.47 11.89 5.36
C ARG A 66 1.27 11.38 6.56
N ALA A 67 1.62 10.08 6.56
CA ALA A 67 2.50 9.48 7.56
C ALA A 67 3.98 9.86 7.41
N LYS A 68 4.37 10.57 6.33
CA LYS A 68 5.76 10.94 5.98
C LYS A 68 6.67 9.71 5.79
N LEU A 69 6.12 8.65 5.18
CA LEU A 69 6.82 7.37 4.99
C LEU A 69 7.09 7.04 3.51
N ILE A 70 6.81 7.96 2.58
CA ILE A 70 6.87 7.68 1.14
C ILE A 70 8.26 7.27 0.67
N ASP A 71 9.32 7.85 1.24
CA ASP A 71 10.71 7.53 0.89
C ASP A 71 11.20 6.21 1.52
N ARG A 72 10.35 5.55 2.31
CA ARG A 72 10.68 4.30 3.00
C ARG A 72 10.03 3.07 2.37
N VAL A 73 9.10 3.25 1.43
CA VAL A 73 8.51 2.16 0.65
C VAL A 73 9.27 1.95 -0.67
N THR A 74 9.21 0.76 -1.25
CA THR A 74 9.97 0.44 -2.48
C THR A 74 9.35 1.10 -3.70
N PHE A 75 8.03 1.09 -3.82
CA PHE A 75 7.31 1.68 -4.95
C PHE A 75 5.95 2.19 -4.52
N ALA A 76 5.58 3.39 -4.98
CA ALA A 76 4.25 3.95 -4.82
C ALA A 76 3.66 4.24 -6.20
N SER A 77 2.60 3.51 -6.55
CA SER A 77 2.00 3.63 -7.87
C SER A 77 1.26 4.95 -8.06
N THR A 78 1.45 5.56 -9.22
CA THR A 78 0.66 6.72 -9.69
C THR A 78 -0.48 6.32 -10.64
N GLY A 79 -0.57 5.04 -11.01
CA GLY A 79 -1.53 4.56 -12.01
C GLY A 79 -2.97 4.46 -11.52
N GLY A 80 -3.24 4.65 -10.22
CA GLY A 80 -4.59 4.62 -9.66
C GLY A 80 -5.34 3.34 -10.06
N GLY A 81 -6.46 3.50 -10.77
CA GLY A 81 -7.26 2.39 -11.30
C GLY A 81 -6.51 1.49 -12.28
N ALA A 82 -5.63 2.04 -13.13
CA ALA A 82 -4.86 1.24 -14.07
C ALA A 82 -3.92 0.24 -13.35
N SER A 83 -3.40 0.59 -12.17
CA SER A 83 -2.61 -0.34 -11.36
C SER A 83 -3.44 -1.49 -10.80
N LEU A 84 -4.69 -1.23 -10.45
CA LEU A 84 -5.62 -2.28 -10.02
C LEU A 84 -5.96 -3.21 -11.18
N GLU A 85 -6.32 -2.66 -12.34
CA GLU A 85 -6.61 -3.46 -13.54
C GLU A 85 -5.41 -4.32 -13.96
N PHE A 86 -4.20 -3.77 -13.87
CA PHE A 86 -2.97 -4.53 -14.09
C PHE A 86 -2.81 -5.69 -13.10
N LEU A 87 -3.08 -5.45 -11.82
CA LEU A 87 -3.00 -6.46 -10.76
C LEU A 87 -4.12 -7.51 -10.86
N GLU A 88 -5.25 -7.17 -11.47
CA GLU A 88 -6.32 -8.10 -11.84
C GLU A 88 -5.92 -9.00 -13.02
N GLY A 89 -4.75 -8.77 -13.64
CA GLY A 89 -4.25 -9.53 -14.78
C GLY A 89 -4.85 -9.10 -16.12
N LYS A 90 -5.51 -7.93 -16.17
CA LYS A 90 -6.04 -7.40 -17.42
C LYS A 90 -4.90 -6.87 -18.28
N GLU A 91 -5.04 -7.07 -19.59
CA GLU A 91 -4.19 -6.41 -20.56
C GLU A 91 -4.59 -4.93 -20.64
N LEU A 92 -3.66 -4.04 -20.27
CA LEU A 92 -3.87 -2.61 -20.38
C LEU A 92 -3.61 -2.18 -21.84
N PRO A 93 -4.57 -1.59 -22.57
CA PRO A 93 -4.40 -1.28 -23.99
C PRO A 93 -3.19 -0.40 -24.30
N GLY A 94 -2.91 0.58 -23.42
CA GLY A 94 -1.74 1.46 -23.57
C GLY A 94 -0.39 0.78 -23.34
N VAL A 95 -0.36 -0.34 -22.58
CA VAL A 95 0.85 -1.15 -22.39
C VAL A 95 1.02 -2.12 -23.56
N ALA A 96 -0.07 -2.75 -24.01
CA ALA A 96 -0.07 -3.68 -25.14
C ALA A 96 0.34 -3.04 -26.48
N ALA A 97 0.05 -1.75 -26.65
CA ALA A 97 0.43 -1.01 -27.86
C ALA A 97 1.93 -0.68 -27.95
N LEU A 98 2.71 -0.92 -26.89
CA LEU A 98 4.15 -0.65 -26.90
C LEU A 98 4.89 -1.74 -27.70
N ALA A 99 5.87 -1.33 -28.52
CA ALA A 99 6.71 -2.27 -29.24
C ALA A 99 7.52 -3.14 -28.27
N GLU A 100 7.64 -4.43 -28.57
CA GLU A 100 8.55 -5.31 -27.85
C GLU A 100 10.00 -4.86 -28.03
N LYS A 101 10.82 -5.18 -27.02
CA LYS A 101 12.20 -4.70 -26.90
C LYS A 101 13.18 -5.41 -27.82
#